data_AF-A0A4Q2YFU7-F1
#
_entry.id   AF-A0A4Q2YFU7-F1
#
_cell.length_a   1.000
_cell.length_b   1.000
_cell.length_c   1.000
_cell.angle_alpha   90.00
_cell.angle_beta   90.00
_cell.angle_gamma   90.00
#
_symmetry.space_group_name_H-M   'P 1'
#
loop_
_entity.id
_entity.type
_entity.pdbx_description
1 polymer ?
#
loop_
_entity_poly.entity_id
_entity_poly.type
_entity_poly.pdbx_seq_one_letter_code
_entity_poly.pdbx_strand_id
1 'polypeptide(L)' 'VELCYLEKEHDQVRITGIASEVTDRELLESMWNENPLLRSYLGSIDNPELIIYRITPESVRFMREWALEYHEVPLD' A
#
# COMPACT_ATOMS: atom_id res chain seq x y z
N VAL A 1 9.56 5.07 3.06
CA VAL A 1 8.26 5.52 3.64
C VAL A 1 7.78 4.49 4.64
N GLU A 2 6.83 4.83 5.51
CA GLU A 2 6.16 3.85 6.38
C GLU A 2 4.64 4.01 6.27
N LEU A 3 3.94 2.92 5.96
CA LEU A 3 2.48 2.84 6.02
C LEU A 3 2.06 2.32 7.39
N CYS A 4 1.15 3.03 8.05
CA CYS A 4 0.62 2.64 9.36
C CYS A 4 -0.89 2.46 9.28
N TYR A 5 -1.37 1.25 9.52
CA TYR A 5 -2.79 0.91 9.55
C TYR A 5 -3.20 0.54 10.98
N LEU A 6 -4.36 1.01 11.40
CA LEU A 6 -4.98 0.70 12.68
C LEU A 6 -6.38 0.14 12.43
N GLU A 7 -6.64 -1.04 12.96
CA GLU A 7 -7.94 -1.70 12.93
C GLU A 7 -8.76 -1.29 14.17
N LYS A 8 -10.08 -1.53 14.15
CA LYS A 8 -10.99 -1.08 15.22
C LYS A 8 -10.71 -1.71 16.58
N GLU A 9 -10.20 -2.94 16.62
CA GLU A 9 -9.80 -3.66 17.82
C GLU A 9 -8.37 -3.29 18.27
N HIS A 10 -7.80 -2.25 17.65
CA HIS A 10 -6.48 -1.68 17.94
C HIS A 10 -5.28 -2.54 17.55
N ASP A 11 -5.50 -3.51 16.67
CA ASP A 11 -4.43 -4.15 15.93
C ASP A 11 -3.77 -3.14 14.99
N GLN A 12 -2.45 -3.15 14.95
CA GLN A 12 -1.67 -2.25 14.12
C GLN A 12 -0.70 -3.01 13.23
N VAL A 13 -0.67 -2.62 11.95
CA VAL A 13 0.35 -3.05 11.00
C VAL A 13 1.16 -1.83 10.58
N ARG A 14 2.48 -1.97 10.61
CA ARG A 14 3.44 -0.98 10.10
C ARG A 14 4.29 -1.60 9.02
N ILE A 15 4.28 -1.01 7.83
CA ILE A 15 5.00 -1.50 6.67
C ILE A 15 6.02 -0.44 6.28
N THR A 16 7.30 -0.72 6.52
CA THR A 16 8.41 0.12 6.04
C THR A 16 8.86 -0.38 4.69
N GLY A 17 9.08 0.55 3.75
CA GLY A 17 9.56 0.19 2.42
C GLY A 17 9.98 1.37 1.56
N ILE A 18 10.48 1.06 0.37
CA ILE A 18 10.87 2.04 -0.64
C ILE A 18 9.67 2.35 -1.52
N ALA A 19 9.31 3.63 -1.61
CA ALA A 19 8.31 4.10 -2.56
C ALA A 19 8.99 4.45 -3.88
N SER A 20 8.41 3.99 -4.99
CA SER A 20 8.84 4.35 -6.34
C SER A 20 7.62 4.71 -7.16
N GLU A 21 7.73 5.80 -7.91
CA GLU A 21 6.69 6.20 -8.86
C GLU A 21 6.50 5.11 -9.92
N VAL A 22 5.25 4.79 -10.25
CA VAL A 22 4.88 3.85 -11.30
C VAL A 22 4.64 4.65 -12.56
N THR A 23 5.59 4.59 -13.50
CA THR A 23 5.51 5.28 -14.80
C THR A 23 5.25 4.35 -15.97
N ASP A 24 5.22 3.03 -15.72
CA ASP A 24 4.95 2.01 -16.74
C ASP A 24 3.46 1.97 -17.10
N ARG A 25 3.16 2.31 -18.36
CA ARG A 25 1.78 2.39 -18.84
C ARG A 25 1.08 1.03 -18.90
N GLU A 26 1.79 -0.04 -19.29
CA GLU A 26 1.18 -1.36 -19.40
C GLU A 26 0.76 -1.88 -18.02
N LEU A 27 1.61 -1.67 -17.02
CA LEU A 27 1.30 -2.02 -15.63
C LEU A 27 0.13 -1.20 -15.07
N LEU A 28 0.09 0.10 -15.35
CA LEU A 28 -1.02 0.96 -14.92
C LEU A 28 -2.35 0.50 -15.54
N GLU A 29 -2.36 0.16 -16.83
CA GLU A 29 -3.54 -0.33 -17.53
C GLU A 29 -4.00 -1.69 -17.02
N SER A 30 -3.09 -2.62 -16.72
CA SER A 30 -3.45 -3.92 -16.15
C SER A 30 -4.09 -3.76 -14.77
N MET A 31 -3.50 -2.94 -13.89
CA MET A 31 -4.04 -2.65 -12.56
C MET A 31 -5.41 -1.99 -12.62
N TRP A 32 -5.61 -1.05 -13.55
CA TRP A 32 -6.90 -0.40 -13.79
C TRP A 32 -7.95 -1.41 -14.25
N ASN A 33 -7.55 -2.34 -15.12
CA ASN A 33 -8.43 -3.34 -15.66
C ASN A 33 -8.88 -4.35 -14.61
N GLU A 34 -7.96 -4.77 -13.75
CA GLU A 34 -8.18 -5.76 -12.69
C GLU A 34 -8.97 -5.21 -11.50
N ASN A 35 -8.94 -3.89 -11.25
CA ASN A 35 -9.58 -3.28 -10.09
C ASN A 35 -10.66 -2.26 -10.46
N PRO A 36 -11.93 -2.69 -10.65
CA PRO A 36 -13.05 -1.79 -10.96
C PRO A 36 -13.23 -0.64 -9.95
N LEU A 37 -12.93 -0.90 -8.67
CA LEU A 37 -12.99 0.11 -7.60
C LEU A 37 -11.97 1.24 -7.78
N LEU A 38 -10.76 0.95 -8.26
CA LEU A 38 -9.76 1.99 -8.52
C LEU A 38 -10.28 2.99 -9.55
N ARG A 39 -11.01 2.52 -10.58
CA ARG A 39 -11.59 3.41 -11.60
C ARG A 39 -12.61 4.39 -11.02
N SER A 40 -13.45 3.95 -10.08
CA SER A 40 -14.45 4.83 -9.47
C SER A 40 -13.83 5.89 -8.56
N TYR A 41 -12.72 5.56 -7.90
CA TYR A 41 -12.07 6.48 -6.94
C TYR A 41 -11.04 7.41 -7.60
N LEU A 42 -10.29 6.92 -8.59
CA LEU A 42 -9.18 7.64 -9.22
C LEU A 42 -9.54 8.29 -10.57
N GLY A 43 -10.70 7.95 -11.13
CA GLY A 43 -11.22 8.54 -12.36
C GLY A 43 -10.53 8.00 -13.61
N SER A 44 -9.79 8.86 -14.31
CA SER A 44 -9.11 8.52 -15.56
C SER A 44 -7.64 8.18 -15.33
N ILE A 45 -7.18 7.11 -15.98
CA ILE A 45 -5.75 6.75 -16.05
C ILE A 45 -4.91 7.82 -16.78
N ASP A 46 -5.55 8.65 -17.60
CA ASP A 46 -4.91 9.76 -18.33
C ASP A 46 -4.96 11.09 -17.55
N ASN A 47 -5.37 11.07 -16.28
CA ASN A 47 -5.35 12.27 -15.44
C ASN A 47 -3.90 12.69 -15.14
N PRO A 48 -3.42 13.85 -15.60
CA PRO A 48 -2.03 14.28 -15.39
C PRO A 48 -1.69 14.55 -13.91
N GLU A 49 -2.70 14.74 -13.05
CA GLU A 49 -2.52 14.93 -11.60
C GLU A 49 -2.49 13.59 -10.83
N LEU A 50 -2.69 12.46 -11.50
CA LEU A 50 -2.64 11.14 -10.90
C LEU A 50 -1.19 10.66 -10.78
N ILE A 51 -0.74 10.44 -9.55
CA ILE A 51 0.57 9.84 -9.27
C ILE A 51 0.35 8.54 -8.50
N ILE A 52 0.88 7.44 -9.03
CA ILE A 52 0.81 6.12 -8.40
C ILE A 52 2.19 5.73 -7.90
N TYR A 53 2.27 5.30 -6.64
CA TYR A 53 3.48 4.78 -6.04
C TYR A 53 3.34 3.29 -5.75
N ARG A 54 4.36 2.52 -6.13
CA ARG A 54 4.58 1.16 -5.64
C ARG A 54 5.47 1.23 -4.41
N ILE A 55 5.06 0.57 -3.34
CA ILE A 55 5.86 0.45 -2.13
C ILE A 55 6.36 -0.99 -2.04
N THR A 56 7.68 -1.17 -2.18
CA THR A 56 8.32 -2.48 -1.97
C THR A 56 8.66 -2.60 -0.49
N PRO A 57 8.05 -3.54 0.26
CA PRO A 57 8.28 -3.67 1.69
C PRO A 57 9.69 -4.20 1.99
N GLU A 58 10.31 -3.67 3.03
CA GLU A 58 11.60 -4.12 3.57
C GLU A 58 11.46 -4.65 5.01
N SER A 59 10.45 -4.18 5.74
CA SER A 59 10.13 -4.65 7.09
C SER A 59 8.65 -4.48 7.36
N VAL A 60 8.02 -5.52 7.91
CA VAL A 60 6.62 -5.51 8.34
C VAL A 60 6.57 -5.83 9.83
N ARG A 61 5.85 -5.00 10.59
CA ARG A 61 5.69 -5.13 12.03
C ARG A 61 4.21 -5.14 12.39
N PHE A 62 3.83 -6.05 13.27
CA PHE A 62 2.47 -6.22 13.75
C PHE A 62 2.39 -6.12 15.27
N MET A 63 1.42 -5.36 15.77
CA MET A 63 1.07 -5.27 17.18
C MET A 63 -0.39 -5.64 17.33
N ARG A 64 -0.68 -6.60 18.20
CA ARG A 64 -2.04 -7.07 18.48
C ARG A 64 -2.61 -6.35 19.70
N GLU A 65 -3.83 -5.82 19.61
CA GLU A 65 -4.64 -5.34 20.75
C GLU A 65 -3.87 -4.44 21.73
N TRP A 66 -3.12 -3.44 21.22
CA TRP A 66 -2.22 -2.59 22.03
C TRP A 66 -1.18 -3.36 22.88
N ALA A 67 -0.72 -4.51 22.42
CA ALA A 67 0.47 -5.15 22.97
C ALA A 67 1.61 -4.12 23.08
N LEU A 68 2.40 -4.21 24.14
CA LEU A 68 3.48 -3.25 24.37
C LEU A 68 4.61 -3.35 23.33
N GLU A 69 4.59 -4.38 22.48
CA GLU A 69 5.65 -4.69 21.52
C GLU A 69 5.09 -5.02 20.14
N TYR A 70 5.86 -4.68 19.11
CA TYR A 70 5.62 -5.17 17.76
C TYR A 70 6.43 -6.44 17.50
N HIS A 71 5.82 -7.34 16.76
CA HIS A 71 6.47 -8.54 16.24
C HIS A 71 6.76 -8.36 14.76
N GLU A 72 7.93 -8.83 14.31
CA GLU A 72 8.25 -8.88 12.89
C GLU A 72 7.39 -9.93 12.18
N VAL A 73 6.85 -9.54 11.03
CA VAL A 73 6.16 -10.44 10.11
C VAL A 73 7.16 -10.75 8.98
N PRO A 74 7.50 -12.03 8.75
CA PRO A 74 8.40 -12.42 7.67
C PRO A 74 7.91 -11.93 6.30
N LEU A 75 8.85 -11.51 5.47
CA LEU A 75 8.63 -11.26 4.04
C LEU A 75 9.09 -12.51 3.28
N ASP A 76 8.21 -13.06 2.43
CA ASP A 76 8.51 -14.18 1.54
C ASP A 76 9.25 -13.72 0.27
#